data_AF-A0A8H7KBI5-F1
#
_entry.id   AF-A0A8H7KBI5-F1
#
_cell.length_a   1.000
_cell.length_b   1.000
_cell.length_c   1.000
_cell.angle_alpha   90.00
_cell.angle_beta   90.00
_cell.angle_gamma   90.00
#
_symmetry.space_group_name_H-M   'P 1'
#
loop_
_entity.id
_entity.type
_entity.pdbx_description
1 polymer ?
#
loop_
_entity_poly.entity_id
_entity_poly.type
_entity_poly.pdbx_seq_one_letter_code
_entity_poly.pdbx_strand_id
1 'polypeptide(L)'
;MLLCTKTHFIHDLDRVLAGEEGAGDADERKANGKAMLDRMRLYATDETAKAPGADVWVWSQSADGKDQFKNIIAGTGLRAHPGPLVQPGGPQIGQRVIYVDGGFDLFSSGHIEFLRQVVITEEEHARQHGWFEQESIDARKASNNGKDYSPTFVVVGVHSDEVINEWKGVNYPIMNIFERGLCVLQCKYIQGVVFGAPFTPTVDFLTSLPTGTPVAVYHGPTSFMQLTFDPYTGPKSLGIYREIGNHSFAHVNAGEIVHRIMKSRDMYEARQRAKGVKSGVEAAAREREILEEEQRKKEAERR
;
A
#
# COMPACT_ATOMS: atom_id res chain seq x y z
N MET A 1 -10.22 13.99 18.56
CA MET A 1 -8.90 13.37 18.37
C MET A 1 -9.12 11.88 18.12
N LEU A 2 -8.57 11.30 17.05
CA LEU A 2 -8.51 9.84 16.91
C LEU A 2 -7.72 9.30 18.10
N LEU A 3 -8.22 8.26 18.77
CA LEU A 3 -7.47 7.61 19.85
C LEU A 3 -6.13 7.15 19.29
N CYS A 4 -5.03 7.59 19.92
CA CYS A 4 -3.70 7.32 19.41
C CYS A 4 -3.17 5.96 19.81
N THR A 5 -3.68 4.91 19.16
CA THR A 5 -3.27 3.52 19.41
C THR A 5 -2.47 2.99 18.22
N LYS A 6 -1.43 2.21 18.53
CA LYS A 6 -0.58 1.50 17.55
C LYS A 6 -0.71 -0.02 17.66
N THR A 7 -1.79 -0.49 18.27
CA THR A 7 -2.02 -1.91 18.58
C THR A 7 -2.25 -2.77 17.34
N HIS A 8 -2.55 -2.15 16.19
CA HIS A 8 -2.74 -2.84 14.91
C HIS A 8 -1.46 -3.04 14.12
N PHE A 9 -0.35 -2.42 14.54
CA PHE A 9 0.93 -2.53 13.85
C PHE A 9 1.42 -3.99 13.88
N ILE A 10 2.08 -4.37 12.80
CA ILE A 10 2.80 -5.64 12.71
C ILE A 10 4.30 -5.30 12.74
N HIS A 11 5.00 -5.79 13.76
CA HIS A 11 6.42 -5.50 13.94
C HIS A 11 7.28 -6.32 13.00
N ASP A 12 6.98 -7.61 12.90
CA ASP A 12 7.67 -8.51 11.98
C ASP A 12 6.65 -9.37 11.23
N LEU A 13 6.42 -9.02 9.97
CA LEU A 13 5.46 -9.72 9.13
C LEU A 13 5.87 -11.18 8.89
N ASP A 14 7.17 -11.50 8.78
CA ASP A 14 7.60 -12.88 8.57
C ASP A 14 7.27 -13.74 9.79
N ARG A 15 7.50 -13.20 10.99
CA ARG A 15 7.17 -13.87 12.25
C ARG A 15 5.67 -14.02 12.45
N VAL A 16 4.87 -13.02 12.06
CA VAL A 16 3.39 -13.16 12.07
C VAL A 16 2.94 -14.26 11.11
N LEU A 17 3.49 -14.31 9.90
CA LEU A 17 3.17 -15.37 8.92
C LEU A 17 3.60 -16.76 9.39
N ALA A 18 4.69 -16.86 10.15
CA ALA A 18 5.15 -18.09 10.78
C ALA A 18 4.34 -18.51 12.03
N GLY A 19 3.47 -17.63 12.55
CA GLY A 19 2.72 -17.86 13.80
C GLY A 19 3.54 -17.64 15.08
N GLU A 20 4.67 -16.95 14.97
CA GLU A 20 5.59 -16.64 16.06
C GLU A 20 5.28 -15.30 16.74
N GLU A 21 4.59 -14.40 16.05
CA GLU A 21 4.15 -13.08 16.52
C GLU A 21 2.63 -12.93 16.35
N GLY A 22 1.99 -12.19 17.26
CA GLY A 22 0.57 -11.87 17.22
C GLY A 22 -0.18 -12.17 18.52
N ALA A 23 -1.47 -11.85 18.54
CA ALA A 23 -2.35 -12.16 19.67
C ALA A 23 -2.80 -13.64 19.65
N GLY A 24 -3.24 -14.14 20.80
CA GLY A 24 -3.73 -15.52 20.95
C GLY A 24 -2.64 -16.52 21.31
N ASP A 25 -3.03 -17.79 21.45
CA ASP A 25 -2.10 -18.89 21.71
C ASP A 25 -1.32 -19.32 20.46
N ALA A 26 -0.45 -20.33 20.61
CA ALA A 26 0.43 -20.76 19.52
C ALA A 26 -0.31 -21.36 18.32
N ASP A 27 -1.45 -22.03 18.54
CA ASP A 27 -2.24 -22.64 17.46
C ASP A 27 -3.09 -21.58 16.76
N GLU A 28 -3.66 -20.65 17.52
CA GLU A 28 -4.36 -19.47 16.98
C GLU A 28 -3.44 -18.62 16.10
N ARG A 29 -2.20 -18.35 16.55
CA ARG A 29 -1.22 -17.59 15.76
C ARG A 29 -0.84 -18.29 14.46
N LYS A 30 -0.60 -19.61 14.49
CA LYS A 30 -0.31 -20.40 13.27
C LYS A 30 -1.49 -20.40 12.31
N ALA A 31 -2.71 -20.57 12.81
CA ALA A 31 -3.92 -20.51 11.99
C ALA A 31 -4.09 -19.13 11.33
N ASN A 32 -3.85 -18.05 12.09
CA ASN A 32 -3.88 -16.69 11.57
C ASN A 32 -2.80 -16.45 10.51
N GLY A 33 -1.55 -16.84 10.77
CA GLY A 33 -0.44 -16.73 9.82
C GLY A 33 -0.73 -17.47 8.50
N LYS A 34 -1.27 -18.69 8.60
CA LYS A 34 -1.74 -19.45 7.42
C LYS A 34 -2.85 -18.70 6.67
N ALA A 35 -3.85 -18.16 7.37
CA ALA A 35 -4.94 -17.41 6.75
C ALA A 35 -4.46 -16.10 6.09
N MET A 36 -3.43 -15.45 6.64
CA MET A 36 -2.78 -14.29 6.01
C MET A 36 -2.05 -14.69 4.73
N LEU A 37 -1.29 -15.78 4.77
CA LEU A 37 -0.58 -16.30 3.60
C LEU A 37 -1.53 -16.72 2.47
N ASP A 38 -2.64 -17.39 2.81
CA ASP A 38 -3.66 -17.79 1.83
C ASP A 38 -4.34 -16.55 1.21
N ARG A 39 -4.54 -15.47 1.98
CA ARG A 39 -5.02 -14.18 1.45
C ARG A 39 -4.02 -13.52 0.51
N MET A 40 -2.72 -13.52 0.85
CA MET A 40 -1.68 -13.01 -0.04
C MET A 40 -1.68 -13.78 -1.37
N ARG A 41 -1.78 -15.12 -1.35
CA ARG A 41 -1.86 -15.95 -2.57
C ARG A 41 -3.07 -15.62 -3.43
N LEU A 42 -4.22 -15.37 -2.79
CA LEU A 42 -5.44 -14.98 -3.50
C LEU A 42 -5.30 -13.62 -4.19
N TYR A 43 -4.50 -12.71 -3.62
CA TYR A 43 -4.36 -11.34 -4.11
C TYR A 43 -3.18 -11.18 -5.09
N ALA A 44 -2.19 -12.05 -5.01
CA ALA A 44 -1.00 -12.12 -5.86
C ALA A 44 -1.36 -12.63 -7.28
N THR A 45 -2.20 -11.86 -7.97
CA THR A 45 -2.76 -12.18 -9.28
C THR A 45 -2.05 -11.43 -10.41
N ASP A 46 -2.29 -11.86 -11.64
CA ASP A 46 -1.89 -11.15 -12.86
C ASP A 46 -2.76 -9.93 -13.11
N GLU A 47 -2.47 -9.17 -14.17
CA GLU A 47 -3.21 -7.97 -14.55
C GLU A 47 -4.69 -8.21 -14.87
N THR A 48 -5.12 -9.47 -15.02
CA THR A 48 -6.51 -9.87 -15.25
C THR A 48 -7.28 -10.15 -13.97
N ALA A 49 -6.56 -10.27 -12.83
CA ALA A 49 -7.07 -10.70 -11.54
C ALA A 49 -7.71 -12.10 -11.54
N LYS A 50 -7.38 -12.95 -12.52
CA LYS A 50 -7.98 -14.30 -12.69
C LYS A 50 -6.99 -15.44 -12.54
N ALA A 51 -5.70 -15.17 -12.65
CA ALA A 51 -4.65 -16.15 -12.46
C ALA A 51 -3.57 -15.60 -11.52
N PRO A 52 -2.76 -16.45 -10.87
CA PRO A 52 -1.58 -16.01 -10.15
C PRO A 52 -0.64 -15.20 -11.07
N GLY A 53 0.05 -14.20 -10.52
CA GLY A 53 0.90 -13.33 -11.34
C GLY A 53 1.99 -12.60 -10.58
N ALA A 54 1.63 -11.94 -9.48
CA ALA A 54 2.58 -11.14 -8.72
C ALA A 54 3.48 -11.97 -7.79
N ASP A 55 4.76 -11.62 -7.74
CA ASP A 55 5.69 -12.15 -6.74
C ASP A 55 5.56 -11.41 -5.40
N VAL A 56 5.76 -12.14 -4.30
CA VAL A 56 5.76 -11.57 -2.94
C VAL A 56 7.03 -11.94 -2.21
N TRP A 57 7.75 -10.93 -1.75
CA TRP A 57 8.92 -11.07 -0.90
C TRP A 57 8.74 -10.35 0.43
N VAL A 58 9.37 -10.89 1.47
CA VAL A 58 9.63 -10.16 2.71
C VAL A 58 11.12 -9.84 2.74
N TRP A 59 11.44 -8.57 2.97
CA TRP A 59 12.81 -8.12 3.19
C TRP A 59 13.06 -7.95 4.69
N SER A 60 14.24 -8.35 5.12
CA SER A 60 14.78 -8.05 6.44
C SER A 60 16.28 -7.84 6.34
N GLN A 61 16.83 -7.08 7.27
CA GLN A 61 18.28 -6.96 7.43
C GLN A 61 18.74 -7.95 8.51
N SER A 62 19.69 -8.84 8.19
CA SER A 62 20.21 -9.77 9.17
C SER A 62 21.15 -9.11 10.17
N ALA A 63 21.47 -9.83 11.25
CA ALA A 63 22.35 -9.35 12.32
C ALA A 63 23.76 -8.96 11.85
N ASP A 64 24.22 -9.49 10.71
CA ASP A 64 25.48 -9.13 10.05
C ASP A 64 25.33 -7.98 9.04
N GLY A 65 24.17 -7.32 9.00
CA GLY A 65 23.89 -6.15 8.18
C GLY A 65 23.53 -6.45 6.72
N LYS A 66 23.42 -7.73 6.33
CA LYS A 66 23.11 -8.12 4.96
C LYS A 66 21.61 -8.11 4.68
N ASP A 67 21.27 -7.70 3.46
CA ASP A 67 19.91 -7.78 2.95
C ASP A 67 19.50 -9.25 2.76
N GLN A 68 18.34 -9.63 3.30
CA GLN A 68 17.73 -10.93 3.08
C GLN A 68 16.36 -10.77 2.46
N PHE A 69 16.11 -11.52 1.40
CA PHE A 69 14.82 -11.59 0.73
C PHE A 69 14.29 -13.01 0.80
N LYS A 70 13.15 -13.18 1.47
CA LYS A 70 12.44 -14.44 1.50
C LYS A 70 11.28 -14.37 0.51
N ASN A 71 11.32 -15.21 -0.52
CA ASN A 71 10.19 -15.33 -1.44
C ASN A 71 9.07 -16.14 -0.78
N ILE A 72 7.92 -15.49 -0.58
CA ILE A 72 6.75 -16.05 0.07
C ILE A 72 5.78 -16.62 -0.97
N ILE A 73 5.66 -15.94 -2.11
CA ILE A 73 4.85 -16.35 -3.25
C ILE A 73 5.65 -16.09 -4.52
N ALA A 74 5.87 -17.12 -5.33
CA ALA A 74 6.46 -16.99 -6.65
C ALA A 74 5.37 -16.63 -7.67
N GLY A 75 5.62 -15.58 -8.45
CA GLY A 75 4.79 -15.14 -9.56
C GLY A 75 4.93 -16.05 -10.77
N THR A 76 4.34 -15.64 -11.90
CA THR A 76 4.32 -16.45 -13.14
C THR A 76 5.36 -16.04 -14.17
N GLY A 77 6.12 -14.97 -13.92
CA GLY A 77 7.22 -14.57 -14.79
C GLY A 77 8.41 -15.54 -14.71
N LEU A 78 9.49 -15.23 -15.43
CA LEU A 78 10.62 -16.16 -15.64
C LEU A 78 11.96 -15.51 -15.31
N ARG A 79 12.43 -15.70 -14.08
CA ARG A 79 13.73 -15.18 -13.63
C ARG A 79 14.89 -15.91 -14.33
N ALA A 80 15.77 -15.11 -14.96
CA ALA A 80 17.07 -15.57 -15.41
C ALA A 80 17.91 -16.00 -14.19
N HIS A 81 18.21 -17.29 -14.09
CA HIS A 81 19.05 -17.84 -13.03
C HIS A 81 20.51 -17.85 -13.48
N PRO A 82 21.48 -17.70 -12.56
CA PRO A 82 22.88 -18.00 -12.84
C PRO A 82 23.03 -19.52 -13.10
N GLY A 83 22.81 -19.94 -14.34
CA GLY A 83 22.83 -21.34 -14.75
C GLY A 83 22.01 -21.57 -16.02
N PRO A 84 22.01 -22.80 -16.58
CA PRO A 84 21.31 -23.11 -17.83
C PRO A 84 19.77 -23.20 -17.69
N LEU A 85 19.22 -22.98 -16.49
CA LEU A 85 17.80 -23.19 -16.20
C LEU A 85 17.13 -21.89 -15.73
N VAL A 86 16.04 -21.52 -16.38
CA VAL A 86 15.15 -20.42 -16.00
C VAL A 86 14.15 -20.91 -14.95
N GLN A 87 13.85 -20.12 -13.91
CA GLN A 87 12.91 -20.50 -12.86
C GLN A 87 11.63 -19.65 -12.90
N PRO A 88 10.48 -20.20 -12.46
CA PRO A 88 9.24 -19.43 -12.31
C PRO A 88 9.37 -18.35 -11.22
N GLY A 89 8.65 -17.24 -11.41
CA GLY A 89 8.74 -16.01 -10.62
C GLY A 89 9.73 -15.01 -11.22
N GLY A 90 9.52 -13.72 -10.98
CA GLY A 90 10.41 -12.62 -11.40
C GLY A 90 10.24 -12.16 -12.86
N PRO A 91 11.08 -11.22 -13.32
CA PRO A 91 10.97 -10.61 -14.64
C PRO A 91 11.30 -11.58 -15.76
N GLN A 92 10.50 -11.55 -16.83
CA GLN A 92 10.77 -12.25 -18.10
C GLN A 92 12.03 -11.69 -18.80
N ILE A 93 12.59 -12.47 -19.71
CA ILE A 93 13.80 -12.10 -20.47
C ILE A 93 13.58 -10.77 -21.21
N GLY A 94 14.51 -9.82 -21.03
CA GLY A 94 14.44 -8.51 -21.67
C GLY A 94 13.45 -7.53 -21.04
N GLN A 95 12.61 -7.93 -20.08
CA GLN A 95 11.81 -6.97 -19.32
C GLN A 95 12.71 -6.04 -18.51
N ARG A 96 12.30 -4.77 -18.47
CA ARG A 96 12.93 -3.74 -17.66
C ARG A 96 12.38 -3.82 -16.24
N VAL A 97 13.26 -4.09 -15.29
CA VAL A 97 12.92 -4.15 -13.86
C VAL A 97 12.87 -2.73 -13.31
N ILE A 98 11.71 -2.36 -12.79
CA ILE A 98 11.44 -1.02 -12.26
C ILE A 98 11.16 -1.16 -10.77
N TYR A 99 11.77 -0.30 -9.96
CA TYR A 99 11.51 -0.26 -8.54
C TYR A 99 10.77 1.03 -8.16
N VAL A 100 9.83 0.89 -7.24
CA VAL A 100 9.04 1.96 -6.64
C VAL A 100 8.90 1.62 -5.17
N ASP A 101 8.96 2.59 -4.27
CA ASP A 101 8.72 2.39 -2.85
C ASP A 101 7.77 3.42 -2.25
N GLY A 102 7.29 3.13 -1.05
CA GLY A 102 6.47 4.05 -0.29
C GLY A 102 5.70 3.42 0.86
N GLY A 103 4.94 4.27 1.54
CA GLY A 103 4.07 3.83 2.63
C GLY A 103 2.77 3.18 2.17
N PHE A 104 2.17 3.64 1.07
CA PHE A 104 0.90 3.10 0.54
C PHE A 104 -0.26 2.99 1.56
N ASP A 105 -0.22 3.83 2.59
CA ASP A 105 -1.27 3.91 3.59
C ASP A 105 -2.55 4.51 3.00
N LEU A 106 -3.71 3.95 3.36
CA LEU A 106 -5.01 4.26 2.75
C LEU A 106 -4.89 4.31 1.22
N PHE A 107 -4.43 3.21 0.62
CA PHE A 107 -4.17 3.08 -0.82
C PHE A 107 -5.31 3.68 -1.66
N SER A 108 -4.97 4.53 -2.63
CA SER A 108 -5.88 5.52 -3.20
C SER A 108 -5.64 5.73 -4.69
N SER A 109 -6.54 6.49 -5.35
CA SER A 109 -6.36 6.91 -6.74
C SER A 109 -5.07 7.69 -6.99
N GLY A 110 -4.52 8.35 -5.95
CA GLY A 110 -3.21 9.00 -6.03
C GLY A 110 -2.10 7.98 -6.30
N HIS A 111 -2.02 6.93 -5.49
CA HIS A 111 -1.06 5.84 -5.66
C HIS A 111 -1.25 5.09 -6.99
N ILE A 112 -2.50 4.80 -7.35
CA ILE A 112 -2.84 4.05 -8.58
C ILE A 112 -2.42 4.84 -9.82
N GLU A 113 -2.72 6.15 -9.87
CA GLU A 113 -2.34 6.99 -11.01
C GLU A 113 -0.82 7.14 -11.11
N PHE A 114 -0.11 7.29 -9.98
CA PHE A 114 1.34 7.31 -9.99
C PHE A 114 1.93 6.02 -10.58
N LEU A 115 1.50 4.84 -10.12
CA LEU A 115 1.96 3.56 -10.68
C LEU A 115 1.60 3.40 -12.17
N ARG A 116 0.43 3.90 -12.59
CA ARG A 116 0.04 3.94 -14.01
C ARG A 116 1.00 4.79 -14.84
N GLN A 117 1.39 5.96 -14.35
CA GLN A 117 2.32 6.87 -15.04
C GLN A 117 3.72 6.26 -15.16
N VAL A 118 4.19 5.50 -14.16
CA VAL A 118 5.44 4.73 -14.25
C VAL A 118 5.39 3.76 -15.42
N VAL A 119 4.32 2.95 -15.52
CA VAL A 119 4.15 1.99 -16.62
C VAL A 119 4.09 2.70 -17.97
N ILE A 120 3.32 3.78 -18.10
CA ILE A 120 3.22 4.54 -19.36
C ILE A 120 4.57 5.10 -19.80
N THR A 121 5.33 5.67 -18.87
CA THR A 121 6.64 6.25 -19.15
C THR A 121 7.59 5.19 -19.71
N GLU A 122 7.60 4.00 -19.11
CA GLU A 122 8.45 2.90 -19.57
C GLU A 122 7.92 2.24 -20.85
N GLU A 123 6.60 2.20 -21.08
CA GLU A 123 6.02 1.78 -22.37
C GLU A 123 6.40 2.75 -23.50
N GLU A 124 6.41 4.06 -23.25
CA GLU A 124 6.89 5.05 -24.22
C GLU A 124 8.37 4.84 -24.55
N HIS A 125 9.20 4.62 -23.52
CA HIS A 125 10.60 4.26 -23.72
C HIS A 125 10.73 2.97 -24.53
N ALA A 126 9.97 1.93 -24.22
CA ALA A 126 10.00 0.65 -24.92
C ALA A 126 9.58 0.79 -26.40
N ARG A 127 8.60 1.65 -26.70
CA ARG A 127 8.17 1.95 -28.08
C ARG A 127 9.26 2.60 -28.91
N GLN A 128 10.06 3.48 -28.31
CA GLN A 128 11.21 4.11 -28.99
C GLN A 128 12.32 3.09 -29.31
N HIS A 129 12.33 1.94 -28.63
CA HIS A 129 13.33 0.88 -28.79
C HIS A 129 12.76 -0.38 -29.46
N GLY A 130 11.69 -0.24 -30.26
CA GLY A 130 11.16 -1.33 -31.09
C GLY A 130 10.47 -2.46 -30.32
N TRP A 131 10.15 -2.29 -29.02
CA TRP A 131 9.55 -3.37 -28.21
C TRP A 131 8.22 -3.86 -28.78
N PHE A 132 7.43 -2.96 -29.38
CA PHE A 132 6.12 -3.27 -29.94
C PHE A 132 6.15 -3.57 -31.45
N GLU A 133 7.34 -3.73 -32.04
CA GLU A 133 7.46 -4.17 -33.43
C GLU A 133 7.07 -5.65 -33.55
N GLN A 134 6.51 -6.03 -34.70
CA GLN A 134 5.98 -7.38 -34.92
C GLN A 134 7.06 -8.46 -34.73
N GLU A 135 8.29 -8.20 -35.19
CA GLU A 135 9.43 -9.10 -35.00
C GLU A 135 9.77 -9.31 -33.52
N SER A 136 9.82 -8.24 -32.73
CA SER A 136 10.03 -8.30 -31.27
C SER A 136 8.92 -9.09 -30.57
N ILE A 137 7.65 -8.88 -30.96
CA ILE A 137 6.49 -9.60 -30.44
C ILE A 137 6.58 -11.09 -30.76
N ASP A 138 6.88 -11.44 -32.00
CA ASP A 138 6.95 -12.83 -32.47
C ASP A 138 8.11 -13.58 -31.80
N ALA A 139 9.26 -12.91 -31.62
CA ALA A 139 10.39 -13.45 -30.87
C ALA A 139 10.02 -13.75 -29.40
N ARG A 140 9.33 -12.82 -28.72
CA ARG A 140 8.86 -13.04 -27.34
C ARG A 140 7.89 -14.19 -27.26
N LYS A 141 6.87 -14.23 -28.13
CA LYS A 141 5.90 -15.34 -28.18
C LYS A 141 6.58 -16.68 -28.44
N ALA A 142 7.54 -16.75 -29.36
CA ALA A 142 8.29 -17.95 -29.66
C ALA A 142 9.06 -18.48 -28.44
N SER A 143 9.64 -17.57 -27.64
CA SER A 143 10.37 -17.90 -26.41
C SER A 143 9.49 -18.15 -25.18
N ASN A 144 8.20 -17.81 -25.22
CA ASN A 144 7.32 -17.78 -24.04
C ASN A 144 5.97 -18.47 -24.30
N ASN A 145 6.01 -19.70 -24.83
CA ASN A 145 4.82 -20.55 -25.04
C ASN A 145 3.67 -19.86 -25.79
N GLY A 146 3.99 -19.03 -26.79
CA GLY A 146 3.02 -18.29 -27.60
C GLY A 146 2.44 -17.04 -26.94
N LYS A 147 2.85 -16.70 -25.70
CA LYS A 147 2.36 -15.53 -24.95
C LYS A 147 3.32 -14.36 -25.07
N ASP A 148 2.77 -13.18 -25.32
CA ASP A 148 3.51 -11.91 -25.22
C ASP A 148 3.48 -11.39 -23.77
N TYR A 149 4.32 -10.41 -23.45
CA TYR A 149 4.37 -9.76 -22.14
C TYR A 149 4.81 -8.29 -22.23
N SER A 150 4.43 -7.52 -21.20
CA SER A 150 4.75 -6.09 -21.08
C SER A 150 6.27 -5.84 -21.07
N PRO A 151 6.78 -4.70 -21.56
CA PRO A 151 8.19 -4.32 -21.41
C PRO A 151 8.65 -4.13 -19.97
N THR A 152 7.74 -3.96 -19.02
CA THR A 152 8.06 -3.58 -17.64
C THR A 152 7.75 -4.70 -16.66
N PHE A 153 8.60 -4.82 -15.66
CA PHE A 153 8.35 -5.59 -14.44
C PHE A 153 8.49 -4.66 -13.23
N VAL A 154 7.37 -4.20 -12.68
CA VAL A 154 7.33 -3.22 -11.58
C VAL A 154 7.29 -3.93 -10.24
N VAL A 155 8.31 -3.66 -9.42
CA VAL A 155 8.45 -4.12 -8.04
C VAL A 155 8.15 -2.97 -7.09
N VAL A 156 7.21 -3.17 -6.18
CA VAL A 156 6.81 -2.16 -5.19
C VAL A 156 7.32 -2.53 -3.80
N GLY A 157 8.18 -1.68 -3.22
CA GLY A 157 8.58 -1.73 -1.82
C GLY A 157 7.53 -1.09 -0.91
N VAL A 158 7.06 -1.84 0.09
CA VAL A 158 6.12 -1.36 1.10
C VAL A 158 6.87 -1.26 2.43
N HIS A 159 7.08 -0.04 2.92
CA HIS A 159 7.79 0.20 4.19
C HIS A 159 7.04 -0.41 5.39
N SER A 160 7.77 -0.79 6.44
CA SER A 160 7.18 -1.31 7.69
C SER A 160 6.33 -0.26 8.43
N ASP A 161 5.52 -0.71 9.37
CA ASP A 161 4.68 0.18 10.17
C ASP A 161 5.53 1.12 11.04
N GLU A 162 6.61 0.60 11.61
CA GLU A 162 7.59 1.34 12.41
C GLU A 162 8.26 2.43 11.60
N VAL A 163 8.75 2.10 10.40
CA VAL A 163 9.39 3.06 9.50
C VAL A 163 8.40 4.19 9.19
N ILE A 164 7.17 3.88 8.78
CA ILE A 164 6.20 4.93 8.49
C ILE A 164 5.86 5.76 9.72
N ASN A 165 5.76 5.13 10.89
CA ASN A 165 5.44 5.83 12.12
C ASN A 165 6.58 6.71 12.64
N GLU A 166 7.83 6.30 12.48
CA GLU A 166 9.00 7.11 12.83
C GLU A 166 8.94 8.46 12.11
N TRP A 167 8.57 8.43 10.84
CA TRP A 167 8.57 9.62 9.99
C TRP A 167 7.27 10.44 10.00
N LYS A 168 6.10 9.79 10.13
CA LYS A 168 4.79 10.49 10.13
C LYS A 168 4.23 10.73 11.54
N GLY A 169 4.68 9.95 12.51
CA GLY A 169 4.21 10.01 13.89
C GLY A 169 2.73 9.66 14.05
N VAL A 170 2.20 10.02 15.22
CA VAL A 170 0.80 9.82 15.59
C VAL A 170 0.41 8.34 15.39
N ASN A 171 -0.64 8.08 14.61
CA ASN A 171 -1.23 6.76 14.40
C ASN A 171 -0.93 6.24 13.00
N TYR A 172 -0.05 6.92 12.26
CA TYR A 172 0.30 6.49 10.92
C TYR A 172 1.30 5.33 10.99
N PRO A 173 1.16 4.30 10.15
CA PRO A 173 0.12 4.16 9.15
C PRO A 173 -1.23 3.74 9.75
N ILE A 174 -2.33 4.22 9.16
CA ILE A 174 -3.69 3.84 9.57
C ILE A 174 -3.94 2.36 9.28
N MET A 175 -3.46 1.87 8.14
CA MET A 175 -3.46 0.45 7.78
C MET A 175 -2.11 -0.18 8.10
N ASN A 176 -2.09 -1.39 8.65
CA ASN A 176 -0.82 -2.08 8.91
C ASN A 176 -0.15 -2.58 7.62
N ILE A 177 1.10 -3.01 7.72
CA ILE A 177 1.91 -3.42 6.56
C ILE A 177 1.25 -4.53 5.73
N PHE A 178 0.57 -5.48 6.39
CA PHE A 178 -0.15 -6.54 5.70
C PHE A 178 -1.31 -5.99 4.86
N GLU A 179 -2.15 -5.15 5.45
CA GLU A 179 -3.28 -4.53 4.76
C GLU A 179 -2.83 -3.63 3.61
N ARG A 180 -1.79 -2.81 3.82
CA ARG A 180 -1.21 -1.93 2.79
C ARG A 180 -0.68 -2.73 1.62
N GLY A 181 0.09 -3.80 1.89
CA GLY A 181 0.61 -4.65 0.83
C GLY A 181 -0.47 -5.44 0.09
N LEU A 182 -1.55 -5.87 0.75
CA LEU A 182 -2.71 -6.45 0.05
C LEU A 182 -3.39 -5.45 -0.90
N CYS A 183 -3.48 -4.17 -0.53
CA CYS A 183 -4.00 -3.15 -1.45
C CYS A 183 -3.09 -2.95 -2.66
N VAL A 184 -1.77 -2.93 -2.44
CA VAL A 184 -0.77 -2.80 -3.51
C VAL A 184 -0.80 -4.02 -4.44
N LEU A 185 -0.91 -5.25 -3.90
CA LEU A 185 -0.94 -6.50 -4.68
C LEU A 185 -2.07 -6.58 -5.70
N GLN A 186 -3.21 -5.93 -5.44
CA GLN A 186 -4.34 -5.87 -6.36
C GLN A 186 -4.18 -4.81 -7.45
N CYS A 187 -3.11 -4.01 -7.42
CA CYS A 187 -2.89 -2.97 -8.40
C CYS A 187 -2.42 -3.59 -9.73
N LYS A 188 -3.20 -3.36 -10.78
CA LYS A 188 -2.92 -3.84 -12.15
C LYS A 188 -1.51 -3.53 -12.66
N TYR A 189 -0.91 -2.44 -12.20
CA TYR A 189 0.33 -1.89 -12.74
C TYR A 189 1.60 -2.51 -12.16
N ILE A 190 1.48 -3.52 -11.30
CA ILE A 190 2.62 -4.11 -10.59
C ILE A 190 2.75 -5.61 -10.84
N GLN A 191 3.97 -6.13 -10.68
CA GLN A 191 4.27 -7.55 -10.84
C GLN A 191 5.00 -8.13 -9.62
N GLY A 192 5.39 -7.31 -8.65
CA GLY A 192 6.00 -7.79 -7.42
C GLY A 192 5.86 -6.84 -6.26
N VAL A 193 5.81 -7.37 -5.03
CA VAL A 193 5.80 -6.59 -3.79
C VAL A 193 6.90 -7.07 -2.85
N VAL A 194 7.67 -6.12 -2.32
CA VAL A 194 8.65 -6.33 -1.25
C VAL A 194 8.10 -5.71 0.03
N PHE A 195 7.65 -6.56 0.95
CA PHE A 195 7.22 -6.15 2.28
C PHE A 195 8.43 -5.81 3.16
N GLY A 196 8.31 -4.75 3.94
CA GLY A 196 9.33 -4.32 4.89
C GLY A 196 10.43 -3.47 4.27
N ALA A 197 10.31 -3.09 2.99
CA ALA A 197 11.36 -2.40 2.25
C ALA A 197 11.92 -1.18 3.02
N PRO A 198 13.24 -0.95 3.00
CA PRO A 198 13.88 0.12 3.76
C PRO A 198 13.39 1.49 3.31
N PHE A 199 13.45 2.48 4.20
CA PHE A 199 13.08 3.87 3.89
C PHE A 199 14.02 4.51 2.85
N THR A 200 15.29 4.15 2.89
CA THR A 200 16.33 4.60 1.96
C THR A 200 16.74 3.40 1.13
N PRO A 201 16.39 3.34 -0.17
CA PRO A 201 16.81 2.24 -1.03
C PRO A 201 18.31 2.36 -1.31
N THR A 202 19.14 1.69 -0.51
CA THR A 202 20.59 1.70 -0.67
C THR A 202 21.03 0.97 -1.94
N VAL A 203 22.27 1.19 -2.39
CA VAL A 203 22.84 0.45 -3.52
C VAL A 203 22.85 -1.06 -3.23
N ASP A 204 23.21 -1.46 -2.02
CA ASP A 204 23.23 -2.86 -1.60
C ASP A 204 21.83 -3.48 -1.66
N PHE A 205 20.82 -2.77 -1.16
CA PHE A 205 19.43 -3.22 -1.24
C PHE A 205 18.96 -3.38 -2.69
N LEU A 206 19.21 -2.38 -3.54
CA LEU A 206 18.75 -2.40 -4.94
C LEU A 206 19.45 -3.47 -5.77
N THR A 207 20.74 -3.72 -5.51
CA THR A 207 21.53 -4.72 -6.24
C THR A 207 21.30 -6.15 -5.72
N SER A 208 20.79 -6.30 -4.51
CA SER A 208 20.41 -7.58 -3.91
C SER A 208 18.96 -8.00 -4.16
N LEU A 209 18.16 -7.16 -4.84
CA LEU A 209 16.76 -7.48 -5.17
C LEU A 209 16.65 -8.83 -5.90
N PRO A 210 15.69 -9.70 -5.53
CA PRO A 210 15.50 -10.99 -6.19
C PRO A 210 15.17 -10.89 -7.68
N THR A 211 14.71 -9.73 -8.15
CA THR A 211 14.42 -9.49 -9.57
C THR A 211 15.65 -9.06 -10.37
N GLY A 212 16.81 -8.92 -9.73
CA GLY A 212 17.98 -8.24 -10.27
C GLY A 212 17.91 -6.73 -10.04
N THR A 213 19.05 -6.06 -10.29
CA THR A 213 19.16 -4.62 -10.11
C THR A 213 18.18 -3.87 -11.03
N PRO A 214 17.32 -3.00 -10.49
CA PRO A 214 16.38 -2.24 -11.29
C PRO A 214 17.12 -1.26 -12.21
N VAL A 215 16.57 -1.07 -13.41
CA VAL A 215 17.09 -0.11 -14.39
C VAL A 215 16.56 1.30 -14.16
N ALA A 216 15.50 1.43 -13.35
CA ALA A 216 14.93 2.69 -12.92
C ALA A 216 14.30 2.57 -11.53
N VAL A 217 14.43 3.62 -10.73
CA VAL A 217 13.72 3.81 -9.47
C VAL A 217 12.84 5.05 -9.63
N TYR A 218 11.53 4.88 -9.56
CA TYR A 218 10.58 5.99 -9.69
C TYR A 218 10.03 6.44 -8.35
N HIS A 219 9.93 7.75 -8.18
CA HIS A 219 9.19 8.35 -7.09
C HIS A 219 8.40 9.58 -7.58
N GLY A 220 7.37 9.98 -6.85
CA GLY A 220 6.63 11.22 -7.12
C GLY A 220 7.20 12.43 -6.34
N PRO A 221 6.77 13.66 -6.64
CA PRO A 221 7.11 14.86 -5.88
C PRO A 221 6.36 14.86 -4.55
N THR A 222 6.81 14.08 -3.58
CA THR A 222 6.22 14.11 -2.23
C THR A 222 6.84 15.26 -1.43
N SER A 223 6.03 16.29 -1.18
CA SER A 223 6.35 17.42 -0.30
C SER A 223 5.97 17.17 1.17
N PHE A 224 5.41 16.00 1.48
CA PHE A 224 4.77 15.73 2.78
C PHE A 224 5.77 15.60 3.93
N MET A 225 7.05 15.35 3.65
CA MET A 225 8.07 15.11 4.66
C MET A 225 9.27 16.01 4.37
N GLN A 226 9.51 16.99 5.25
CA GLN A 226 10.74 17.76 5.22
C GLN A 226 11.87 16.91 5.77
N LEU A 227 12.41 16.05 4.92
CA LEU A 227 13.62 15.30 5.25
C LEU A 227 14.80 16.27 5.25
N THR A 228 15.68 16.12 6.24
CA THR A 228 16.96 16.86 6.30
C THR A 228 18.01 16.31 5.35
N PHE A 229 17.72 15.18 4.70
CA PHE A 229 18.56 14.50 3.74
C PHE A 229 17.74 13.92 2.58
N ASP A 230 18.42 13.51 1.53
CA ASP A 230 17.83 12.88 0.35
C ASP A 230 17.84 11.34 0.50
N PRO A 231 16.68 10.66 0.65
CA PRO A 231 16.63 9.22 0.81
C PRO A 231 16.99 8.47 -0.48
N TYR A 232 17.01 9.15 -1.64
CA TYR A 232 17.28 8.53 -2.94
C TYR A 232 18.72 8.71 -3.42
N THR A 233 19.67 8.92 -2.50
CA THR A 233 21.11 8.98 -2.84
C THR A 233 21.61 7.70 -3.52
N GLY A 234 21.13 6.51 -3.12
CA GLY A 234 21.48 5.23 -3.74
C GLY A 234 21.09 5.16 -5.23
N PRO A 235 19.81 5.32 -5.59
CA PRO A 235 19.39 5.34 -6.99
C PRO A 235 20.03 6.46 -7.82
N LYS A 236 20.28 7.63 -7.21
CA LYS A 236 20.93 8.76 -7.88
C LYS A 236 22.39 8.48 -8.20
N SER A 237 23.14 7.84 -7.29
CA SER A 237 24.54 7.46 -7.54
C SER A 237 24.67 6.40 -8.65
N LEU A 238 23.66 5.55 -8.80
CA LEU A 238 23.54 4.58 -9.90
C LEU A 238 23.01 5.20 -11.21
N GLY A 239 22.54 6.46 -11.21
CA GLY A 239 21.96 7.12 -12.39
C GLY A 239 20.57 6.62 -12.79
N ILE A 240 19.92 5.84 -11.93
CA ILE A 240 18.63 5.16 -12.20
C ILE A 240 17.43 5.86 -11.55
N TYR A 241 17.64 6.93 -10.77
CA TYR A 241 16.51 7.71 -10.22
C TYR A 241 15.73 8.43 -11.33
N ARG A 242 14.40 8.36 -11.23
CA ARG A 242 13.44 9.03 -12.11
C ARG A 242 12.30 9.61 -11.27
N GLU A 243 11.78 10.75 -11.69
CA GLU A 243 10.65 11.40 -11.02
C GLU A 243 9.42 11.39 -11.95
N ILE A 244 8.28 10.92 -11.45
CA ILE A 244 6.99 11.15 -12.09
C ILE A 244 6.47 12.48 -11.61
N GLY A 245 6.19 13.41 -12.52
CA GLY A 245 5.66 14.73 -12.19
C GLY A 245 4.25 14.70 -11.57
N ASN A 246 3.69 15.89 -11.36
CA ASN A 246 2.35 16.01 -10.79
C ASN A 246 1.28 15.41 -11.71
N HIS A 247 0.25 14.81 -11.13
CA HIS A 247 -0.87 14.19 -11.85
C HIS A 247 -2.21 14.55 -11.18
N SER A 248 -3.33 14.31 -11.88
CA SER A 248 -4.68 14.77 -11.49
C SER A 248 -5.13 14.31 -10.10
N PHE A 249 -4.54 13.24 -9.56
CA PHE A 249 -4.89 12.64 -8.28
C PHE A 249 -3.80 12.78 -7.21
N ALA A 250 -2.73 13.53 -7.45
CA ALA A 250 -1.61 13.66 -6.49
C ALA A 250 -2.03 14.20 -5.12
N HIS A 251 -3.12 14.98 -5.08
CA HIS A 251 -3.71 15.49 -3.84
C HIS A 251 -4.44 14.41 -3.01
N VAL A 252 -4.79 13.26 -3.59
CA VAL A 252 -5.54 12.19 -2.92
C VAL A 252 -4.58 11.24 -2.20
N ASN A 253 -4.16 11.62 -1.00
CA ASN A 253 -3.27 10.85 -0.14
C ASN A 253 -3.90 10.56 1.24
N ALA A 254 -3.22 9.75 2.07
CA ALA A 254 -3.71 9.36 3.39
C ALA A 254 -4.08 10.57 4.28
N GLY A 255 -3.27 11.63 4.25
CA GLY A 255 -3.52 12.85 5.02
C GLY A 255 -4.82 13.54 4.61
N GLU A 256 -5.05 13.69 3.30
CA GLU A 256 -6.29 14.27 2.77
C GLU A 256 -7.51 13.40 3.07
N ILE A 257 -7.39 12.07 2.96
CA ILE A 257 -8.48 11.14 3.30
C ILE A 257 -8.85 11.28 4.79
N VAL A 258 -7.86 11.25 5.68
CA VAL A 258 -8.08 11.41 7.13
C VAL A 258 -8.70 12.77 7.43
N HIS A 259 -8.19 13.85 6.82
CA HIS A 259 -8.73 15.20 7.01
C HIS A 259 -10.21 15.29 6.58
N ARG A 260 -10.57 14.72 5.43
CA ARG A 260 -11.97 14.68 4.96
C ARG A 260 -12.90 13.91 5.90
N ILE A 261 -12.43 12.80 6.48
CA ILE A 261 -13.19 12.01 7.46
C ILE A 261 -13.39 12.82 8.75
N MET A 262 -12.34 13.46 9.26
CA MET A 262 -12.43 14.29 10.47
C MET A 262 -13.40 15.47 10.29
N LYS A 263 -13.29 16.20 9.16
CA LYS A 263 -14.22 17.28 8.83
C LYS A 263 -15.68 16.80 8.78
N SER A 264 -15.91 15.61 8.23
CA SER A 264 -17.25 15.01 8.16
C SER A 264 -17.79 14.63 9.54
N ARG A 265 -16.93 14.11 10.42
CA ARG A 265 -17.25 13.80 11.81
C ARG A 265 -17.62 15.07 12.59
N ASP A 266 -16.84 16.14 12.47
CA ASP A 266 -17.10 17.40 13.18
C ASP A 266 -18.46 17.99 12.79
N MET A 267 -18.81 17.97 11.50
CA MET A 267 -20.13 18.38 11.01
C MET A 267 -21.25 17.51 11.58
N TYR A 268 -21.03 16.20 11.69
CA TYR A 268 -21.99 15.29 12.29
C TYR A 268 -22.22 15.58 13.78
N GLU A 269 -21.14 15.71 14.57
CA GLU A 269 -21.21 16.00 16.00
C GLU A 269 -21.88 17.36 16.28
N ALA A 270 -21.58 18.39 15.48
CA ALA A 270 -22.23 19.69 15.57
C ALA A 270 -23.76 19.60 15.36
N ARG A 271 -24.19 18.83 14.35
CA ARG A 271 -25.62 18.59 14.11
C ARG A 271 -26.29 17.83 15.25
N GLN A 272 -25.63 16.82 15.83
CA GLN A 272 -26.18 16.08 16.96
C GLN A 272 -26.29 16.95 18.21
N ARG A 273 -25.29 17.80 18.47
CA ARG A 273 -25.35 18.78 19.57
C ARG A 273 -26.52 19.74 19.40
N ALA A 274 -26.71 20.30 18.21
CA ALA A 274 -27.83 21.19 17.92
C ALA A 274 -29.20 20.49 18.07
N LYS A 275 -29.32 19.24 17.62
CA LYS A 275 -30.53 18.42 17.81
C LYS A 275 -30.81 18.14 19.28
N GLY A 276 -29.78 17.77 20.06
CA GLY A 276 -29.90 17.52 21.49
C GLY A 276 -30.36 18.76 22.27
N VAL A 277 -29.80 19.93 21.95
CA VAL A 277 -30.26 21.21 22.51
C VAL A 277 -31.72 21.47 22.15
N LYS A 278 -32.10 21.30 20.87
CA LYS A 278 -33.48 21.50 20.42
C LYS A 278 -34.47 20.56 21.13
N SER A 279 -34.15 19.27 21.24
CA SER A 279 -35.00 18.31 21.95
C SER A 279 -35.14 18.64 23.43
N GLY A 280 -34.09 19.15 24.07
CA GLY A 280 -34.15 19.61 25.46
C GLY A 280 -35.07 20.81 25.64
N VAL A 281 -35.00 21.79 24.73
CA VAL A 281 -35.90 22.96 24.71
C VAL A 281 -37.35 22.54 24.49
N GLU A 282 -37.61 21.64 23.53
CA GLU A 282 -38.97 21.14 23.25
C GLU A 282 -39.54 20.34 24.44
N ALA A 283 -38.72 19.52 25.12
CA ALA A 283 -39.13 18.80 26.32
C ALA A 283 -39.48 19.75 27.47
N ALA A 284 -38.65 20.77 27.72
CA ALA A 284 -38.90 21.77 28.76
C ALA A 284 -40.15 22.62 28.46
N ALA A 285 -40.40 22.94 27.19
CA ALA A 285 -41.62 23.64 26.78
C ALA A 285 -42.87 22.77 27.05
N ARG A 286 -42.82 21.48 26.67
CA ARG A 286 -43.91 20.53 26.92
C ARG A 286 -44.19 20.33 28.40
N GLU A 287 -43.16 20.25 29.23
CA GLU A 287 -43.31 20.12 30.69
C GLU A 287 -43.98 21.36 31.31
N ARG A 288 -43.61 22.56 30.85
CA ARG A 288 -44.30 23.80 31.27
C ARG A 288 -45.76 23.81 30.87
N GLU A 289 -46.08 23.44 29.62
CA GLU A 289 -47.47 23.35 29.15
C GLU A 289 -48.30 22.40 30.04
N ILE A 290 -47.78 21.21 30.36
CA ILE A 290 -48.46 20.25 31.24
C ILE A 290 -48.72 20.85 32.63
N LEU A 291 -47.71 21.50 33.23
CA LEU A 291 -47.85 22.14 34.55
C LEU A 291 -48.90 23.25 34.55
N GLU A 292 -48.91 24.08 33.51
CA GLU A 292 -49.92 25.14 33.34
C GLU A 292 -51.33 24.56 33.18
N GLU A 293 -51.49 23.47 32.41
CA GLU A 293 -52.79 22.80 32.28
C GLU A 293 -53.29 22.19 33.58
N GLU A 294 -52.41 21.54 34.35
CA GLU A 294 -52.74 21.00 35.66
C GLU A 294 -53.15 22.10 36.63
N GLN A 295 -52.45 23.24 36.60
CA GLN A 295 -52.78 24.39 37.45
C GLN A 295 -54.16 24.96 37.08
N ARG A 296 -54.46 25.14 35.79
CA ARG A 296 -55.80 25.58 35.33
C ARG A 296 -56.90 24.62 35.78
N LYS A 297 -56.68 23.30 35.72
CA LYS A 297 -57.65 22.31 36.20
C LYS A 297 -57.91 22.44 37.70
N LYS A 298 -56.85 22.55 38.51
CA LYS A 298 -56.96 22.77 39.97
C LYS A 298 -57.68 24.06 40.32
N GLU A 299 -57.47 25.13 39.55
CA GLU A 299 -58.17 26.41 39.75
C GLU A 299 -59.66 26.32 39.36
N ALA A 300 -59.99 25.57 38.31
CA ALA A 300 -61.37 25.31 37.90
C ALA A 300 -62.14 24.45 38.91
N GLU A 301 -61.49 23.45 39.52
CA GLU A 301 -62.09 22.61 40.59
C GLU A 301 -62.30 23.35 41.91
N ARG A 302 -61.63 24.50 42.11
CA ARG A 302 -61.77 25.35 43.30
C ARG A 302 -62.86 26.43 43.17
N ARG A 303 -63.46 26.59 41.99
CA ARG A 303 -64.59 27.51 41.74
C ARG A 303 -65.91 26.77 41.77
#